data_AF-A0A151ET68-F1
#
_entry.id   AF-A0A151ET68-F1
#
_cell.length_a   1.000
_cell.length_b   1.000
_cell.length_c   1.000
_cell.angle_alpha   90.00
_cell.angle_beta   90.00
_cell.angle_gamma   90.00
#
_symmetry.space_group_name_H-M   'P 1'
#
loop_
_entity.id
_entity.type
_entity.pdbx_description
1 polymer ?
#
loop_
_entity_poly.entity_id
_entity_poly.type
_entity_poly.pdbx_seq_one_letter_code
_entity_poly.pdbx_strand_id
1 'polypeptide(L)' 'MALGNIGDPVALPALNRMLNHPESMVRSHAAWALGRIGGHEARQCLRVAQQTERETEVLGEIERTLEMI' A
#
# COMPACT_ATOMS: atom_id res chain seq x y z
N MET A 1 1.67 0.69 -21.06
CA MET A 1 0.95 -0.55 -20.70
C MET A 1 1.65 -1.16 -19.49
N ALA A 2 1.08 -0.99 -18.30
CA ALA A 2 1.51 -1.67 -17.09
C ALA A 2 0.24 -2.12 -16.34
N LEU A 3 -0.48 -3.06 -16.95
CA LEU A 3 -1.58 -3.78 -16.31
C LEU A 3 -1.00 -5.04 -15.69
N GLY A 4 -0.18 -4.87 -14.65
CA GLY A 4 0.20 -5.96 -13.78
C GLY A 4 -0.92 -6.16 -12.76
N ASN A 5 -1.93 -6.98 -13.11
CA ASN A 5 -2.91 -7.60 -12.22
C ASN A 5 -3.02 -7.01 -10.80
N ILE A 6 -3.49 -5.76 -10.68
CA ILE A 6 -3.67 -5.07 -9.39
C ILE A 6 -4.91 -5.67 -8.74
N GLY A 7 -4.70 -6.77 -8.02
CA GLY A 7 -5.76 -7.61 -7.44
C GLY A 7 -5.28 -9.01 -7.08
N ASP A 8 -4.09 -9.40 -7.53
CA ASP A 8 -3.53 -10.71 -7.19
C ASP A 8 -2.73 -10.64 -5.87
N PRO A 9 -2.99 -11.52 -4.89
CA PRO A 9 -2.22 -11.59 -3.64
C PRO A 9 -0.72 -11.88 -3.90
N VAL A 10 -0.36 -12.40 -5.08
CA VAL A 10 1.04 -12.51 -5.52
C VAL A 10 1.78 -11.16 -5.54
N ALA A 11 1.08 -10.05 -5.69
CA ALA A 11 1.69 -8.71 -5.70
C ALA A 11 2.01 -8.18 -4.29
N LEU A 12 1.53 -8.81 -3.22
CA LEU A 12 1.76 -8.38 -1.83
C LEU A 12 3.25 -8.19 -1.49
N PRO A 13 4.18 -9.14 -1.75
CA PRO A 13 5.60 -8.95 -1.44
C PRO A 13 6.25 -7.84 -2.27
N ALA A 14 5.79 -7.60 -3.50
CA ALA A 14 6.28 -6.51 -4.35
C ALA A 14 5.82 -5.15 -3.79
N LEU A 15 4.55 -5.02 -3.43
CA LEU A 15 3.97 -3.81 -2.85
C LEU A 15 4.57 -3.50 -1.48
N ASN A 16 4.86 -4.52 -0.67
CA ASN A 16 5.54 -4.33 0.62
C ASN A 16 6.95 -3.74 0.46
N ARG A 17 7.68 -4.08 -0.61
CA ARG A 17 8.95 -3.40 -0.93
C ARG A 17 8.72 -1.95 -1.33
N MET A 18 7.68 -1.67 -2.11
CA MET A 18 7.35 -0.31 -2.55
C MET A 18 6.93 0.60 -1.39
N LEU A 19 6.33 0.06 -0.32
CA LEU A 19 6.05 0.81 0.93
C LEU A 19 7.32 1.31 1.64
N ASN A 20 8.49 0.77 1.34
CA ASN A 20 9.78 1.22 1.88
C ASN A 20 10.58 2.06 0.87
N HIS A 21 9.98 2.44 -0.25
CA HIS A 21 10.65 3.21 -1.29
C HIS A 21 10.95 4.65 -0.81
N PRO A 22 12.09 5.26 -1.19
CA PRO A 22 12.44 6.63 -0.78
C PRO A 22 11.43 7.68 -1.25
N GLU A 23 10.82 7.48 -2.42
CA GLU A 23 9.83 8.40 -2.97
C GLU A 23 8.43 8.22 -2.35
N SER A 24 7.88 9.30 -1.80
CA SER A 24 6.56 9.35 -1.18
C SER A 24 5.44 8.94 -2.15
N MET A 25 5.51 9.38 -3.42
CA MET A 25 4.53 9.01 -4.46
C MET A 25 4.47 7.49 -4.69
N VAL A 26 5.61 6.80 -4.63
CA VAL A 26 5.68 5.34 -4.82
C VAL A 26 5.06 4.62 -3.62
N ARG A 27 5.27 5.13 -2.39
CA ARG A 27 4.64 4.59 -1.18
C ARG A 27 3.12 4.76 -1.19
N SER A 28 2.61 5.93 -1.59
CA SER A 28 1.16 6.15 -1.76
C SER A 28 0.54 5.20 -2.79
N HIS A 29 1.19 5.02 -3.94
CA HIS A 29 0.72 4.06 -4.96
C HIS A 29 0.73 2.62 -4.45
N ALA A 30 1.73 2.24 -3.66
CA ALA A 30 1.81 0.93 -3.06
C ALA A 30 0.66 0.72 -2.06
N ALA A 31 0.39 1.71 -1.22
CA ALA A 31 -0.71 1.69 -0.27
C ALA A 31 -2.06 1.54 -0.99
N TRP A 32 -2.31 2.36 -2.01
CA TRP A 32 -3.52 2.28 -2.83
C TRP A 32 -3.68 0.93 -3.52
N ALA A 33 -2.61 0.38 -4.09
CA ALA A 33 -2.63 -0.93 -4.74
C ALA A 33 -2.89 -2.06 -3.74
N LEU A 34 -2.34 -1.99 -2.53
CA LEU A 34 -2.67 -2.92 -1.43
C LEU A 34 -4.16 -2.83 -1.07
N GLY A 35 -4.71 -1.61 -1.05
CA GLY A 35 -6.14 -1.38 -0.95
C GLY A 35 -6.97 -2.10 -2.00
N ARG A 36 -6.53 -2.02 -3.26
CA ARG A 36 -7.23 -2.69 -4.36
C ARG A 36 -7.17 -4.21 -4.29
N ILE A 37 -6.10 -4.79 -3.73
CA ILE A 37 -6.02 -6.23 -3.48
C ILE A 37 -6.96 -6.61 -2.32
N GLY A 38 -6.95 -5.80 -1.25
CA GLY A 38 -7.74 -6.06 -0.05
C GLY A 38 -7.30 -7.32 0.70
N GLY A 39 -8.06 -7.67 1.73
CA GLY A 39 -7.80 -8.85 2.55
C GLY A 39 -6.88 -8.60 3.76
N HIS A 40 -6.71 -9.66 4.56
CA HIS A 40 -6.05 -9.56 5.87
C HIS A 40 -4.57 -9.17 5.76
N GLU A 41 -3.83 -9.73 4.80
CA GLU A 41 -2.41 -9.41 4.60
C GLU A 41 -2.19 -7.97 4.12
N ALA A 42 -3.03 -7.46 3.22
CA ALA A 42 -2.95 -6.07 2.77
C ALA A 42 -3.18 -5.09 3.92
N ARG A 43 -4.22 -5.33 4.75
CA ARG A 43 -4.48 -4.55 5.97
C ARG A 43 -3.30 -4.59 6.94
N GLN A 44 -2.66 -5.75 7.10
CA GLN A 44 -1.49 -5.88 7.97
C GLN A 44 -0.30 -5.08 7.44
N CYS A 45 0.01 -5.17 6.15
CA CYS A 45 1.11 -4.41 5.52
C CYS A 45 0.89 -2.90 5.65
N LEU A 46 -0.33 -2.43 5.38
CA LEU A 46 -0.71 -1.02 5.52
C LEU A 46 -0.55 -0.51 6.96
N ARG A 47 -0.98 -1.28 7.97
CA ARG A 47 -0.78 -0.91 9.39
C ARG A 47 0.68 -0.85 9.81
N VAL A 48 1.53 -1.74 9.25
CA VAL A 48 2.96 -1.69 9.53
C VAL A 48 3.58 -0.45 8.87
N ALA A 49 3.25 -0.19 7.61
CA ALA A 49 3.72 0.99 6.90
C ALA A 49 3.28 2.30 7.59
N GLN A 50 2.04 2.37 8.07
CA GLN A 50 1.52 3.53 8.80
C GLN A 50 2.37 3.91 10.02
N GLN A 51 2.95 2.93 10.72
CA GLN A 51 3.77 3.18 11.92
C GLN A 51 5.17 3.73 11.57
N THR A 52 5.66 3.44 10.37
CA THR A 52 6.99 3.88 9.90
C THR A 52 6.94 5.09 8.98
N GLU A 53 5.76 5.39 8.43
CA GLU A 53 5.56 6.48 7.49
C GLU A 53 5.66 7.84 8.19
N ARG A 54 6.33 8.79 7.52
CA ARG A 54 6.55 10.14 8.05
C ARG A 54 5.79 11.20 7.26
N GLU A 55 5.42 10.87 6.03
CA GLU A 55 4.71 11.78 5.14
C GLU A 55 3.21 11.74 5.43
N THR A 56 2.64 12.88 5.78
CA THR A 56 1.21 13.04 6.07
C THR A 56 0.32 12.70 4.88
N GLU A 57 0.78 12.97 3.65
CA GLU A 57 0.03 12.62 2.44
C GLU A 57 -0.11 11.09 2.27
N VAL A 58 0.99 10.36 2.49
CA VAL A 58 1.00 8.89 2.41
C VAL A 58 0.19 8.29 3.57
N LEU A 59 0.31 8.85 4.78
CA LEU A 59 -0.48 8.43 5.94
C LEU A 59 -1.99 8.58 5.70
N GLY A 60 -2.42 9.70 5.12
CA GLY A 60 -3.82 9.94 4.78
C GLY A 60 -4.34 8.95 3.73
N GLU A 61 -3.50 8.56 2.76
CA GLU A 61 -3.87 7.54 1.78
C GLU A 61 -3.96 6.13 2.40
N ILE A 62 -3.00 5.77 3.26
CA ILE A 62 -3.00 4.50 3.99
C ILE A 62 -4.26 4.38 4.86
N GLU A 63 -4.62 5.44 5.59
CA GLU A 63 -5.79 5.46 6.46
C GLU A 63 -7.09 5.29 5.67
N ARG A 64 -7.31 6.10 4.62
CA ARG A 64 -8.47 5.95 3.73
C ARG A 64 -8.55 4.56 3.13
N THR A 65 -7.40 4.01 2.74
CA THR A 65 -7.34 2.67 2.19
C THR A 65 -7.78 1.62 3.20
N LEU A 66 -7.31 1.71 4.46
CA LEU A 66 -7.70 0.82 5.54
C LEU A 66 -9.20 0.90 5.87
N GLU A 67 -9.82 2.08 5.72
CA GLU A 67 -11.27 2.24 5.88
C GLU A 67 -12.08 1.59 4.75
N MET A 68 -11.49 1.50 3.54
CA MET A 68 -12.17 0.95 2.36
C MET A 68 -12.16 -0.58 2.26
N ILE A 69 -11.16 -1.25 2.84
CA ILE A 69 -10.91 -2.69 2.64
C ILE A 69 -11.35 -3.57 3.78
#